data_AF-A0A2V8ESB4-F1
#
_entry.id   AF-A0A2V8ESB4-F1
#
_cell.length_a   1.000
_cell.length_b   1.000
_cell.length_c   1.000
_cell.angle_alpha   90.00
_cell.angle_beta   90.00
_cell.angle_gamma   90.00
#
_symmetry.space_group_name_H-M   'P 1'
#
loop_
_entity.id
_entity.type
_entity.pdbx_description
1 polymer ?
#
loop_
_entity_poly.entity_id
_entity_poly.type
_entity_poly.pdbx_seq_one_letter_code
_entity_poly.pdbx_strand_id
1 'polypeptide(L)'
;RKNFTGKAEFVVNFFQFIAQEVREYMAALGFRTMDEMIGRVDRLNVRPAVNHWKARGLDFSAILHQPDVPAGAPRRRTRSQDHGLEHAVDHAIIARCADALERRTPVSLSLPIGNAHRTVGTLLGYEVTRRHGAHGLPDDTIRLQFIGSAGQSFGAFVPRGITLRLEGDSNDYVGKGLSGGKVIVYPPRQATFVPEENIIIGNVALYGATSGEAYIRGVAGERFAVRNSGAHAVVEGVGDHGCEYMTGGRVIVLGQTGRNFAAGMSGGMAYVLDAAGDFSRRCNHELVDLEPVDTMEDRELVRSLIERHVAYTGSDHGARILHDWSRSVAMFVKVMPRDYRRVLETEARTAAAGRPTELVEVNAVAASG
;
A
#
# COMPACT_ATOMS: atom_id res chain seq x y z
N ARG A 1 -12.30 -4.44 28.69
CA ARG A 1 -12.32 -2.96 28.80
C ARG A 1 -13.20 -2.39 29.92
N LYS A 2 -14.04 -3.19 30.63
CA LYS A 2 -14.96 -2.72 31.69
C LYS A 2 -14.30 -2.04 32.90
N ASN A 3 -13.01 -2.29 33.13
CA ASN A 3 -12.23 -1.71 34.25
C ASN A 3 -11.47 -0.43 33.86
N PHE A 4 -11.67 0.10 32.64
CA PHE A 4 -11.01 1.33 32.23
C PHE A 4 -11.71 2.53 32.87
N THR A 5 -11.06 3.15 33.85
CA THR A 5 -11.56 4.32 34.60
C THR A 5 -11.00 5.65 34.09
N GLY A 6 -10.16 5.62 33.06
CA GLY A 6 -9.56 6.82 32.48
C GLY A 6 -10.62 7.73 31.86
N LYS A 7 -10.50 9.04 32.13
CA LYS A 7 -11.37 10.06 31.54
C LYS A 7 -10.55 11.08 30.77
N ALA A 8 -11.16 11.74 29.79
CA ALA A 8 -10.48 12.76 28.99
C ALA A 8 -9.94 13.90 29.87
N GLU A 9 -10.66 14.23 30.93
CA GLU A 9 -10.32 15.24 31.92
C GLU A 9 -9.00 14.94 32.63
N PHE A 10 -8.66 13.66 32.83
CA PHE A 10 -7.37 13.29 33.45
C PHE A 10 -6.19 13.67 32.55
N VAL A 11 -6.36 13.50 31.23
CA VAL A 11 -5.35 13.89 30.23
C VAL A 11 -5.27 15.41 30.11
N VAL A 12 -6.41 16.10 30.11
CA VAL A 12 -6.46 17.57 30.11
C VAL A 12 -5.73 18.14 31.33
N ASN A 13 -6.05 17.65 32.53
CA ASN A 13 -5.41 18.11 33.76
C ASN A 13 -3.92 17.82 33.79
N PHE A 14 -3.50 16.64 33.32
CA PHE A 14 -2.08 16.30 33.16
C PHE A 14 -1.36 17.34 32.29
N PHE A 15 -1.86 17.64 31.08
CA PHE A 15 -1.22 18.63 30.21
C PHE A 15 -1.32 20.06 30.75
N GLN A 16 -2.36 20.42 31.51
CA GLN A 16 -2.43 21.71 32.19
C GLN A 16 -1.32 21.86 33.24
N PHE A 17 -1.07 20.83 34.04
CA PHE A 17 0.02 20.84 35.03
C PHE A 17 1.39 20.91 34.37
N ILE A 18 1.63 20.10 33.32
CA ILE A 18 2.89 20.17 32.55
C ILE A 18 3.08 21.57 31.95
N ALA A 19 2.04 22.14 31.35
CA ALA A 19 2.13 23.48 30.77
C ALA A 19 2.37 24.56 31.84
N GLN A 20 1.80 24.41 33.03
CA GLN A 20 2.04 25.32 34.16
C GLN A 20 3.49 25.24 34.65
N GLU A 21 3.99 24.03 34.87
CA GLU A 21 5.39 23.82 35.29
C GLU A 21 6.39 24.37 34.25
N VAL A 22 6.13 24.16 32.96
CA VAL A 22 6.95 24.73 31.89
C VAL A 22 6.95 26.27 31.94
N ARG A 23 5.79 26.91 32.18
CA ARG A 23 5.71 28.37 32.33
C ARG A 23 6.49 28.88 33.54
N GLU A 24 6.49 28.12 34.63
CA GLU A 24 7.27 28.45 35.83
C GLU A 24 8.77 28.40 35.54
N TYR A 25 9.27 27.37 34.83
CA TYR A 25 10.66 27.32 34.38
C TYR A 25 11.01 28.41 33.36
N MET A 26 10.11 28.70 32.42
CA MET A 26 10.28 29.81 31.47
C MET A 26 10.50 31.12 32.22
N ALA A 27 9.63 31.43 33.18
CA ALA A 27 9.72 32.64 34.00
C ALA A 27 11.03 32.67 34.81
N ALA A 28 11.42 31.56 35.43
CA ALA A 28 12.67 31.45 36.18
C ALA A 28 13.93 31.68 35.33
N LEU A 29 13.88 31.29 34.05
CA LEU A 29 14.97 31.48 33.09
C LEU A 29 14.90 32.83 32.33
N GLY A 30 13.86 33.64 32.59
CA GLY A 30 13.67 34.97 32.00
C GLY A 30 13.06 34.97 30.60
N PHE A 31 12.37 33.90 30.21
CA PHE A 31 11.70 33.76 28.92
C PHE A 31 10.20 34.02 29.04
N ARG A 32 9.63 34.71 28.05
CA ARG A 32 8.18 35.00 28.00
C ARG A 32 7.42 34.02 27.11
N THR A 33 8.12 33.44 26.14
CA THR A 33 7.53 32.52 25.15
C THR A 33 8.41 31.30 24.93
N MET A 34 7.81 30.18 24.52
CA MET A 34 8.57 28.97 24.17
C MET A 34 9.55 29.24 23.02
N ASP A 35 9.18 30.12 22.08
CA ASP A 35 10.01 30.51 20.95
C ASP A 35 11.35 31.14 21.36
N GLU A 36 11.40 31.83 22.50
CA GLU A 36 12.63 32.40 23.04
C GLU A 36 13.55 31.35 23.66
N MET A 37 13.00 30.21 24.11
CA MET A 37 13.74 29.09 24.71
C MET A 37 14.33 28.13 23.67
N ILE A 38 13.66 27.95 22.53
CA ILE A 38 14.07 26.96 21.53
C ILE A 38 15.50 27.25 21.03
N GLY A 39 16.37 26.24 21.14
CA GLY A 39 17.78 26.33 20.71
C GLY A 39 18.71 27.10 21.67
N ARG A 40 18.24 27.46 22.88
CA ARG A 40 19.04 28.15 23.91
C ARG A 40 19.88 27.18 24.75
N VAL A 41 20.81 26.50 24.09
CA VAL A 41 21.76 25.60 24.74
C VAL A 41 22.64 26.33 25.76
N ASP A 42 22.83 27.64 25.60
CA ASP A 42 23.56 28.52 26.54
C ASP A 42 22.88 28.63 27.92
N ARG A 43 21.63 28.18 28.05
CA ARG A 43 20.90 28.12 29.32
C ARG A 43 20.99 26.76 30.00
N LEU A 44 21.68 25.79 29.39
CA LEU A 44 21.90 24.47 29.95
C LEU A 44 23.29 24.38 30.54
N ASN A 45 23.40 23.75 31.70
CA ASN A 45 24.68 23.43 32.31
C ASN A 45 24.69 21.99 32.80
N VAL A 46 25.83 21.33 32.67
CA VAL A 46 26.00 19.93 33.10
C VAL A 46 26.33 19.92 34.58
N ARG A 47 25.51 19.24 35.38
CA ARG A 47 25.88 18.91 36.75
C ARG A 47 26.76 17.66 36.74
N PRO A 48 27.97 17.70 37.35
CA PRO A 48 28.81 16.52 37.44
C PRO A 48 28.06 15.36 38.11
N ALA A 49 28.23 14.13 37.62
CA ALA A 49 27.62 12.96 38.22
C ALA A 49 28.30 12.64 39.57
N VAL A 50 27.77 13.17 40.66
CA VAL A 50 28.44 13.12 41.98
C VAL A 50 28.38 11.71 42.60
N ASN A 51 27.36 10.90 42.28
CA ASN A 51 27.01 9.72 43.10
C ASN A 51 26.99 8.36 42.36
N HIS A 52 27.43 8.26 41.11
CA HIS A 52 27.42 6.97 40.38
C HIS A 52 28.68 6.73 39.55
N TRP A 53 29.40 5.65 39.83
CA TRP A 53 30.70 5.34 39.22
C TRP A 53 30.63 5.13 37.70
N LYS A 54 29.52 4.58 37.17
CA LYS A 54 29.32 4.41 35.71
C LYS A 54 29.02 5.72 34.95
N ALA A 55 28.69 6.80 35.67
CA ALA A 55 28.37 8.09 35.06
C ALA A 55 29.57 9.05 35.08
N ARG A 56 30.72 8.61 35.60
CA ARG A 56 31.98 9.37 35.54
C ARG A 56 32.48 9.41 34.09
N GLY A 57 32.78 10.60 33.59
CA GLY A 57 33.40 10.81 32.28
C GLY A 57 32.41 10.89 31.10
N LEU A 58 31.11 11.07 31.34
CA LEU A 58 30.17 11.36 30.27
C LEU A 58 30.47 12.74 29.65
N ASP A 59 30.74 12.75 28.35
CA ASP A 59 30.90 13.97 27.56
C ASP A 59 29.59 14.30 26.84
N PHE A 60 29.02 15.47 27.17
CA PHE A 60 27.79 15.99 26.55
C PHE A 60 28.05 17.03 25.46
N SER A 61 29.32 17.22 25.07
CA SER A 61 29.74 18.21 24.06
C SER A 61 28.93 18.08 22.76
N ALA A 62 28.65 16.86 22.29
CA ALA A 62 27.86 16.61 21.09
C ALA A 62 26.38 17.04 21.20
N ILE A 63 25.80 17.01 22.40
CA ILE A 63 24.40 17.38 22.66
C ILE A 63 24.28 18.89 22.93
N LEU A 64 25.27 19.46 23.62
CA LEU A 64 25.32 20.88 23.97
C LEU A 64 26.10 21.72 22.95
N HIS A 65 26.41 21.16 21.80
CA HIS A 65 27.07 21.89 20.73
C HIS A 65 26.13 22.97 20.17
N GLN A 66 26.63 24.20 20.09
CA GLN A 66 25.98 25.26 19.32
C GLN A 66 26.74 25.45 18.00
N PRO A 67 26.08 25.31 16.84
CA PRO A 67 26.72 25.57 15.56
C PRO A 67 27.05 27.07 15.44
N ASP A 68 28.17 27.37 14.79
CA ASP A 68 28.55 28.73 14.48
C ASP A 68 27.63 29.28 13.37
N VAL A 69 26.80 30.27 13.73
CA VAL A 69 25.81 30.89 12.86
C VAL A 69 25.88 32.41 12.98
N PRO A 70 25.59 33.17 11.91
CA PRO A 70 25.63 34.63 11.96
C PRO A 70 24.78 35.21 13.08
N ALA A 71 25.20 36.35 13.64
CA ALA A 71 24.45 37.07 14.65
C ALA A 71 23.03 37.39 14.15
N GLY A 72 22.02 37.04 14.95
CA GLY A 72 20.60 37.20 14.58
C GLY A 72 20.02 36.07 13.73
N ALA A 73 20.80 35.03 13.38
CA ALA A 73 20.24 33.85 12.73
C ALA A 73 19.14 33.20 13.60
N PRO A 74 18.01 32.78 12.98
CA PRO A 74 16.92 32.19 13.73
C PRO A 74 17.33 30.83 14.33
N ARG A 75 17.11 30.66 15.63
CA ARG A 75 17.39 29.40 16.36
C ARG A 75 16.23 28.41 16.33
N ARG A 76 15.15 28.77 15.64
CA ARG A 76 13.91 28.02 15.51
C ARG A 76 13.43 28.03 14.06
N ARG A 77 12.48 27.15 13.76
CA ARG A 77 11.80 27.11 12.47
C ARG A 77 10.98 28.39 12.25
N THR A 78 11.38 29.19 11.26
CA THR A 78 10.70 30.45 10.88
C THR A 78 10.02 30.41 9.51
N ARG A 79 10.23 29.34 8.74
CA ARG A 79 9.68 29.18 7.39
C ARG A 79 9.10 27.79 7.21
N SER A 80 8.08 27.68 6.36
CA SER A 80 7.59 26.39 5.89
C SER A 80 8.55 25.76 4.89
N GLN A 81 8.43 24.44 4.74
CA GLN A 81 9.08 23.71 3.67
C GLN A 81 8.20 23.81 2.42
N ASP A 82 8.83 24.11 1.29
CA ASP A 82 8.19 24.02 -0.01
C ASP A 82 8.46 22.61 -0.58
N HIS A 83 7.38 21.92 -0.94
CA HIS A 83 7.42 20.56 -1.45
C HIS A 83 7.14 20.49 -2.97
N GLY A 84 6.86 21.63 -3.63
CA GLY A 84 6.55 21.68 -5.06
C GLY A 84 5.25 20.98 -5.45
N LEU A 85 4.29 20.84 -4.52
CA LEU A 85 3.06 20.08 -4.74
C LEU A 85 2.13 20.77 -5.75
N GLU A 86 2.20 22.09 -5.85
CA GLU A 86 1.48 22.92 -6.80
C GLU A 86 1.80 22.58 -8.27
N HIS A 87 2.95 21.92 -8.52
CA HIS A 87 3.36 21.47 -9.85
C HIS A 87 2.90 20.03 -10.17
N ALA A 88 2.16 19.37 -9.28
CA ALA A 88 1.65 18.03 -9.52
C ALA A 88 0.68 17.99 -10.70
N VAL A 89 0.89 17.04 -11.62
CA VAL A 89 0.05 16.87 -12.83
C VAL A 89 -1.43 16.64 -12.49
N ASP A 90 -1.71 16.08 -11.31
CA ASP A 90 -3.06 15.86 -10.82
C ASP A 90 -3.90 17.13 -10.75
N HIS A 91 -3.32 18.32 -10.51
CA HIS A 91 -4.10 19.57 -10.50
C HIS A 91 -4.82 19.81 -11.84
N ALA A 92 -4.12 19.55 -12.95
CA ALA A 92 -4.69 19.66 -14.29
C ALA A 92 -5.67 18.52 -14.60
N ILE A 93 -5.53 17.35 -13.96
CA ILE A 93 -6.46 16.22 -14.09
C ILE A 93 -7.76 16.53 -13.34
N ILE A 94 -7.66 17.00 -12.09
CA ILE A 94 -8.79 17.37 -11.24
C ILE A 94 -9.65 18.42 -11.92
N ALA A 95 -9.05 19.47 -12.49
CA ALA A 95 -9.77 20.49 -13.23
C ALA A 95 -10.58 19.92 -14.42
N ARG A 96 -10.00 18.94 -15.14
CA ARG A 96 -10.67 18.26 -16.26
C ARG A 96 -11.71 17.22 -15.83
N CYS A 97 -11.73 16.84 -14.55
CA CYS A 97 -12.68 15.90 -13.96
C CYS A 97 -13.75 16.58 -13.09
N ALA A 98 -13.90 17.91 -13.15
CA ALA A 98 -14.84 18.66 -12.30
C ALA A 98 -16.27 18.10 -12.38
N ASP A 99 -16.75 17.80 -13.58
CA ASP A 99 -18.09 17.23 -13.81
C ASP A 99 -18.29 15.86 -13.14
N ALA A 100 -17.27 15.01 -13.16
CA ALA A 100 -17.30 13.74 -12.46
C ALA A 100 -17.31 13.92 -10.93
N LEU A 101 -16.54 14.88 -10.43
CA LEU A 101 -16.42 15.17 -9.00
C LEU A 101 -17.71 15.78 -8.43
N GLU A 102 -18.36 16.66 -9.17
CA GLU A 102 -19.55 17.40 -8.72
C GLU A 102 -20.86 16.67 -9.04
N ARG A 103 -20.99 16.16 -10.26
CA ARG A 103 -22.25 15.62 -10.80
C ARG A 103 -22.22 14.13 -11.06
N ARG A 104 -21.10 13.45 -10.75
CA ARG A 104 -20.89 12.02 -11.03
C ARG A 104 -21.03 11.66 -12.51
N THR A 105 -20.81 12.64 -13.39
CA THR A 105 -20.87 12.44 -14.84
C THR A 105 -19.62 11.68 -15.29
N PRO A 106 -19.76 10.60 -16.10
CA PRO A 106 -18.60 9.87 -16.59
C PRO A 106 -17.64 10.75 -17.42
N VAL A 107 -16.35 10.70 -17.10
CA VAL A 107 -15.26 11.42 -17.78
C VAL A 107 -14.22 10.43 -18.26
N SER A 108 -13.72 10.64 -19.48
CA SER A 108 -12.63 9.84 -20.07
C SER A 108 -11.57 10.76 -20.66
N LEU A 109 -10.31 10.59 -20.26
CA LEU A 109 -9.18 11.42 -20.71
C LEU A 109 -8.02 10.53 -21.19
N SER A 110 -7.24 11.04 -22.15
CA SER A 110 -5.97 10.45 -22.57
C SER A 110 -4.85 11.48 -22.39
N LEU A 111 -3.76 11.10 -21.73
CA LEU A 111 -2.73 12.02 -21.26
C LEU A 111 -1.32 11.41 -21.42
N PRO A 112 -0.29 12.19 -21.78
CA PRO A 112 1.09 11.72 -21.68
C PRO A 112 1.53 11.62 -20.21
N ILE A 113 2.46 10.72 -19.91
CA ILE A 113 3.09 10.61 -18.60
C ILE A 113 4.60 10.39 -18.73
N GLY A 114 5.37 10.89 -17.76
CA GLY A 114 6.81 10.72 -17.67
C GLY A 114 7.23 10.35 -16.25
N ASN A 115 8.43 9.80 -16.09
CA ASN A 115 8.90 9.23 -14.82
C ASN A 115 9.02 10.26 -13.68
N ALA A 116 9.11 11.55 -14.00
CA ALA A 116 9.08 12.65 -13.04
C ALA A 116 7.67 12.86 -12.44
N HIS A 117 6.61 12.43 -13.13
CA HIS A 117 5.24 12.47 -12.64
C HIS A 117 5.02 11.33 -11.64
N ARG A 118 5.23 11.65 -10.36
CA ARG A 118 5.02 10.73 -9.24
C ARG A 118 3.60 10.84 -8.70
N THR A 119 3.12 9.79 -8.04
CA THR A 119 1.83 9.76 -7.32
C THR A 119 0.62 10.17 -8.18
N VAL A 120 0.67 9.91 -9.49
CA VAL A 120 -0.40 10.33 -10.41
C VAL A 120 -1.70 9.63 -10.04
N GLY A 121 -2.76 10.42 -9.89
CA GLY A 121 -4.10 9.98 -9.49
C GLY A 121 -4.36 10.07 -7.99
N THR A 122 -3.36 10.29 -7.14
CA THR A 122 -3.53 10.35 -5.69
C THR A 122 -4.31 11.59 -5.22
N LEU A 123 -4.01 12.78 -5.77
CA LEU A 123 -4.77 13.99 -5.40
C LEU A 123 -6.18 13.92 -5.98
N LEU A 124 -6.36 13.34 -7.17
CA LEU A 124 -7.70 13.05 -7.69
C LEU A 124 -8.48 12.10 -6.75
N GLY A 125 -7.82 11.06 -6.26
CA GLY A 125 -8.39 10.14 -5.27
C GLY A 125 -8.82 10.85 -4.00
N TYR A 126 -7.97 11.74 -3.47
CA TYR A 126 -8.32 12.61 -2.34
C TYR A 126 -9.58 13.45 -2.63
N GLU A 127 -9.67 14.07 -3.81
CA GLU A 127 -10.81 14.88 -4.20
C GLU A 127 -12.12 14.06 -4.31
N VAL A 128 -12.04 12.80 -4.76
CA VAL A 128 -13.18 11.87 -4.74
C VAL A 128 -13.57 11.50 -3.30
N THR A 129 -12.61 11.05 -2.49
CA THR A 129 -12.88 10.63 -1.10
C THR A 129 -13.37 11.78 -0.24
N ARG A 130 -12.84 12.99 -0.40
CA ARG A 130 -13.27 14.18 0.34
C ARG A 130 -14.73 14.54 0.07
N ARG A 131 -15.21 14.34 -1.16
CA ARG A 131 -16.60 14.67 -1.56
C ARG A 131 -17.58 13.53 -1.32
N HIS A 132 -17.17 12.28 -1.57
CA HIS A 132 -18.07 11.13 -1.61
C HIS A 132 -17.78 10.06 -0.53
N GLY A 133 -16.80 10.31 0.33
CA GLY A 133 -16.42 9.40 1.43
C GLY A 133 -15.88 8.06 0.94
N ALA A 134 -15.99 7.04 1.79
CA ALA A 134 -15.50 5.68 1.51
C ALA A 134 -16.23 4.99 0.35
N HIS A 135 -17.47 5.40 0.03
CA HIS A 135 -18.23 4.80 -1.07
C HIS A 135 -17.69 5.21 -2.45
N GLY A 136 -16.97 6.33 -2.54
CA GLY A 136 -16.40 6.83 -3.78
C GLY A 136 -17.46 7.18 -4.83
N LEU A 137 -17.12 6.96 -6.10
CA LEU A 137 -18.00 7.14 -7.24
C LEU A 137 -18.49 5.78 -7.79
N PRO A 138 -19.56 5.75 -8.60
CA PRO A 138 -19.87 4.57 -9.40
C PRO A 138 -18.65 4.11 -10.21
N ASP A 139 -18.53 2.81 -10.43
CA ASP A 139 -17.44 2.21 -11.18
C ASP A 139 -17.22 2.91 -12.53
N ASP A 140 -15.95 3.13 -12.87
CA ASP A 140 -15.54 3.72 -14.15
C ASP A 140 -16.12 5.11 -14.44
N THR A 141 -16.55 5.87 -13.41
CA THR A 141 -16.96 7.28 -13.57
C THR A 141 -15.80 8.13 -14.08
N ILE A 142 -14.57 7.90 -13.62
CA ILE A 142 -13.39 8.57 -14.16
C ILE A 142 -12.46 7.54 -14.77
N ARG A 143 -12.21 7.65 -16.07
CA ARG A 143 -11.29 6.78 -16.81
C ARG A 143 -10.14 7.59 -17.37
N LEU A 144 -8.92 7.32 -16.91
CA LEU A 144 -7.71 8.01 -17.36
C LEU A 144 -6.81 7.02 -18.09
N GLN A 145 -6.54 7.27 -19.36
CA GLN A 145 -5.52 6.58 -20.14
C GLN A 145 -4.24 7.41 -20.14
N PHE A 146 -3.14 6.79 -19.77
CA PHE A 146 -1.81 7.37 -19.80
C PHE A 146 -0.95 6.65 -20.85
N ILE A 147 -0.05 7.41 -21.48
CA ILE A 147 0.90 6.89 -22.47
C ILE A 147 2.29 7.38 -22.08
N GLY A 148 3.22 6.46 -21.82
CA GLY A 148 4.60 6.77 -21.42
C GLY A 148 5.07 5.97 -20.21
N SER A 149 6.07 6.48 -19.50
CA SER A 149 6.64 5.83 -18.30
C SER A 149 6.19 6.56 -17.05
N ALA A 150 5.49 5.88 -16.13
CA ALA A 150 5.01 6.50 -14.91
C ALA A 150 6.08 6.51 -13.81
N GLY A 151 6.10 7.60 -13.05
CA GLY A 151 6.94 7.71 -11.88
C GLY A 151 6.47 6.83 -10.72
N GLN A 152 7.20 6.94 -9.62
CA GLN A 152 6.93 6.24 -8.36
C GLN A 152 5.48 6.46 -7.89
N SER A 153 4.86 5.42 -7.34
CA SER A 153 3.52 5.46 -6.74
C SER A 153 2.37 5.80 -7.70
N PHE A 154 2.45 5.41 -8.97
CA PHE A 154 1.33 5.54 -9.91
C PHE A 154 0.06 4.88 -9.36
N GLY A 155 -1.04 5.62 -9.30
CA GLY A 155 -2.31 5.11 -8.79
C GLY A 155 -2.35 4.82 -7.29
N ALA A 156 -1.51 5.46 -6.48
CA ALA A 156 -1.55 5.29 -5.04
C ALA A 156 -2.85 5.87 -4.43
N PHE A 157 -3.45 5.11 -3.49
CA PHE A 157 -4.64 5.46 -2.73
C PHE A 157 -5.89 5.78 -3.57
N VAL A 158 -5.98 5.22 -4.78
CA VAL A 158 -7.10 5.49 -5.68
C VAL A 158 -8.37 4.79 -5.17
N PRO A 159 -9.45 5.54 -4.88
CA PRO A 159 -10.72 5.00 -4.42
C PRO A 159 -11.58 4.45 -5.56
N ARG A 160 -12.69 3.81 -5.18
CA ARG A 160 -13.73 3.34 -6.09
C ARG A 160 -14.22 4.44 -7.05
N GLY A 161 -14.39 4.04 -8.31
CA GLY A 161 -14.93 4.87 -9.40
C GLY A 161 -13.89 5.55 -10.27
N ILE A 162 -12.60 5.41 -9.93
CA ILE A 162 -11.48 5.81 -10.78
C ILE A 162 -10.83 4.57 -11.39
N THR A 163 -10.61 4.62 -12.70
CA THR A 163 -9.89 3.61 -13.48
C THR A 163 -8.71 4.26 -14.18
N LEU A 164 -7.50 3.85 -13.82
CA LEU A 164 -6.24 4.30 -14.41
C LEU A 164 -5.68 3.22 -15.31
N ARG A 165 -5.42 3.57 -16.57
CA ARG A 165 -4.78 2.71 -17.56
C ARG A 165 -3.46 3.33 -17.98
N LEU A 166 -2.41 2.53 -18.06
CA LEU A 166 -1.09 2.94 -18.51
C LEU A 166 -0.64 2.05 -19.66
N GLU A 167 -0.50 2.64 -20.83
CA GLU A 167 0.19 2.05 -21.97
C GLU A 167 1.67 2.47 -21.90
N GLY A 168 2.54 1.56 -21.47
CA GLY A 168 3.93 1.86 -21.15
C GLY A 168 4.44 1.04 -19.97
N ASP A 169 5.23 1.67 -19.09
CA ASP A 169 5.82 1.06 -17.90
C ASP A 169 5.70 1.97 -16.68
N SER A 170 5.94 1.44 -15.49
CA SER A 170 5.95 2.22 -14.26
C SER A 170 7.09 1.83 -13.33
N ASN A 171 7.55 2.81 -12.54
CA ASN A 171 8.45 2.59 -11.41
C ASN A 171 7.73 1.92 -10.22
N ASP A 172 8.37 1.89 -9.04
CA ASP A 172 7.87 1.18 -7.85
C ASP A 172 6.55 1.75 -7.29
N TYR A 173 5.93 0.97 -6.42
CA TYR A 173 4.74 1.33 -5.63
C TYR A 173 3.45 1.54 -6.44
N VAL A 174 3.33 0.95 -7.63
CA VAL A 174 2.08 0.97 -8.40
C VAL A 174 0.91 0.51 -7.53
N GLY A 175 -0.14 1.31 -7.46
CA GLY A 175 -1.32 0.98 -6.65
C GLY A 175 -1.06 0.87 -5.14
N LYS A 176 -0.02 1.54 -4.61
CA LYS A 176 0.20 1.61 -3.15
C LYS A 176 -1.06 2.04 -2.42
N GLY A 177 -1.51 1.26 -1.45
CA GLY A 177 -2.73 1.52 -0.69
C GLY A 177 -3.98 1.63 -1.56
N LEU A 178 -4.06 0.91 -2.69
CA LEU A 178 -5.25 0.88 -3.55
C LEU A 178 -6.51 0.62 -2.71
N SER A 179 -7.55 1.44 -2.94
CA SER A 179 -8.70 1.57 -2.03
C SER A 179 -10.03 1.52 -2.79
N GLY A 180 -10.10 0.67 -3.83
CA GLY A 180 -11.34 0.38 -4.56
C GLY A 180 -11.30 0.76 -6.04
N GLY A 181 -10.31 1.53 -6.48
CA GLY A 181 -10.13 1.86 -7.89
C GLY A 181 -9.57 0.70 -8.73
N LYS A 182 -9.43 0.94 -10.04
CA LYS A 182 -8.78 0.00 -10.96
C LYS A 182 -7.47 0.58 -11.48
N VAL A 183 -6.37 -0.20 -11.44
CA VAL A 183 -5.07 0.17 -11.99
C VAL A 183 -4.63 -0.88 -13.02
N ILE A 184 -4.50 -0.47 -14.27
CA ILE A 184 -4.18 -1.36 -15.38
C ILE A 184 -2.89 -0.88 -16.04
N VAL A 185 -1.90 -1.77 -16.21
CA VAL A 185 -0.63 -1.46 -16.86
C VAL A 185 -0.34 -2.51 -17.93
N TYR A 186 -0.03 -2.06 -19.14
CA TYR A 186 0.29 -2.92 -20.28
C TYR A 186 1.32 -2.23 -21.20
N PRO A 187 2.13 -2.99 -21.94
CA PRO A 187 3.20 -2.40 -22.73
C PRO A 187 2.62 -1.62 -23.91
N PRO A 188 3.40 -0.72 -24.53
CA PRO A 188 3.01 -0.07 -25.77
C PRO A 188 2.55 -1.10 -26.80
N ARG A 189 1.47 -0.83 -27.54
CA ARG A 189 0.92 -1.82 -28.51
C ARG A 189 1.90 -2.21 -29.61
N GLN A 190 2.88 -1.36 -29.86
CA GLN A 190 3.96 -1.56 -30.82
C GLN A 190 5.19 -2.29 -30.25
N ALA A 191 5.17 -2.65 -28.95
CA ALA A 191 6.27 -3.39 -28.33
C ALA A 191 6.42 -4.76 -28.98
N THR A 192 7.67 -5.16 -29.22
CA THR A 192 8.02 -6.43 -29.89
C THR A 192 8.54 -7.49 -28.93
N PHE A 193 8.77 -7.14 -27.66
CA PHE A 193 9.21 -8.08 -26.63
C PHE A 193 8.01 -8.87 -26.07
N VAL A 194 8.30 -10.04 -25.48
CA VAL A 194 7.30 -10.91 -24.83
C VAL A 194 6.95 -10.32 -23.45
N PRO A 195 5.73 -9.80 -23.22
CA PRO A 195 5.41 -9.09 -21.98
C PRO A 195 5.60 -9.93 -20.72
N GLU A 196 5.20 -11.20 -20.77
CA GLU A 196 5.29 -12.16 -19.66
C GLU A 196 6.74 -12.52 -19.26
N GLU A 197 7.74 -12.08 -20.02
CA GLU A 197 9.17 -12.27 -19.72
C GLU A 197 9.88 -10.94 -19.34
N ASN A 198 9.16 -9.81 -19.34
CA ASN A 198 9.76 -8.49 -19.20
C ASN A 198 9.14 -7.68 -18.06
N ILE A 199 9.98 -6.97 -17.31
CA ILE A 199 9.53 -6.11 -16.20
C ILE A 199 8.80 -4.89 -16.76
N ILE A 200 7.57 -4.67 -16.29
CA ILE A 200 6.73 -3.53 -16.69
C ILE A 200 6.34 -2.63 -15.52
N ILE A 201 6.35 -3.16 -14.30
CA ILE A 201 6.21 -2.37 -13.08
C ILE A 201 7.31 -2.70 -12.08
N GLY A 202 7.72 -1.70 -11.31
CA GLY A 202 8.74 -1.84 -10.27
C GLY A 202 8.29 -2.64 -9.04
N ASN A 203 9.01 -2.44 -7.95
CA ASN A 203 8.88 -3.16 -6.69
C ASN A 203 7.67 -2.69 -5.87
N VAL A 204 7.28 -3.50 -4.89
CA VAL A 204 6.36 -3.14 -3.79
C VAL A 204 5.01 -2.60 -4.31
N ALA A 205 4.57 -3.09 -5.46
CA ALA A 205 3.25 -2.76 -6.01
C ALA A 205 2.15 -3.30 -5.08
N LEU A 206 1.04 -2.58 -4.99
CA LEU A 206 -0.12 -2.88 -4.15
C LEU A 206 0.17 -2.95 -2.65
N TYR A 207 1.23 -2.26 -2.20
CA TYR A 207 1.59 -2.20 -0.79
C TYR A 207 0.42 -1.77 0.09
N GLY A 208 -0.07 -2.66 0.95
CA GLY A 208 -1.14 -2.35 1.89
C GLY A 208 -2.48 -2.02 1.22
N ALA A 209 -2.70 -2.46 -0.02
CA ALA A 209 -3.98 -2.28 -0.70
C ALA A 209 -5.13 -2.92 0.09
N THR A 210 -6.28 -2.25 0.17
CA THR A 210 -7.42 -2.68 1.00
C THR A 210 -8.62 -3.13 0.16
N SER A 211 -8.74 -2.63 -1.07
CA SER A 211 -9.74 -3.06 -2.05
C SER A 211 -9.37 -2.54 -3.44
N GLY A 212 -10.11 -2.96 -4.47
CA GLY A 212 -9.88 -2.54 -5.86
C GLY A 212 -9.22 -3.63 -6.69
N GLU A 213 -8.89 -3.28 -7.93
CA GLU A 213 -8.42 -4.24 -8.92
C GLU A 213 -7.14 -3.76 -9.61
N ALA A 214 -6.21 -4.68 -9.89
CA ALA A 214 -5.00 -4.40 -10.64
C ALA A 214 -4.75 -5.45 -11.74
N TYR A 215 -4.43 -5.00 -12.95
CA TYR A 215 -4.20 -5.88 -14.10
C TYR A 215 -2.92 -5.47 -14.81
N ILE A 216 -1.89 -6.32 -14.72
CA ILE A 216 -0.52 -6.01 -15.12
C ILE A 216 -0.06 -6.98 -16.20
N ARG A 217 -0.01 -6.53 -17.46
CA ARG A 217 0.50 -7.33 -18.58
C ARG A 217 2.01 -7.24 -18.62
N GLY A 218 2.65 -8.06 -17.80
CA GLY A 218 4.09 -8.24 -17.74
C GLY A 218 4.56 -8.61 -16.33
N VAL A 219 5.87 -8.56 -16.12
CA VAL A 219 6.49 -8.92 -14.84
C VAL A 219 6.51 -7.72 -13.89
N ALA A 220 6.12 -7.95 -12.64
CA ALA A 220 6.34 -7.01 -11.55
C ALA A 220 7.66 -7.30 -10.84
N GLY A 221 8.26 -6.27 -10.26
CA GLY A 221 9.44 -6.40 -9.41
C GLY A 221 9.19 -7.20 -8.12
N GLU A 222 10.08 -7.01 -7.16
CA GLU A 222 10.03 -7.66 -5.85
C GLU A 222 8.86 -7.18 -5.00
N ARG A 223 8.44 -7.99 -4.02
CA ARG A 223 7.40 -7.65 -3.03
C ARG A 223 6.06 -7.23 -3.63
N PHE A 224 5.72 -7.80 -4.77
CA PHE A 224 4.39 -7.61 -5.36
C PHE A 224 3.29 -8.03 -4.37
N ALA A 225 2.28 -7.18 -4.18
CA ALA A 225 1.17 -7.39 -3.25
C ALA A 225 1.58 -7.59 -1.77
N VAL A 226 2.72 -7.01 -1.37
CA VAL A 226 3.13 -7.02 0.05
C VAL A 226 2.07 -6.34 0.92
N ARG A 227 1.65 -7.01 1.99
CA ARG A 227 0.59 -6.55 2.90
C ARG A 227 -0.76 -6.26 2.21
N ASN A 228 -1.01 -6.84 1.02
CA ASN A 228 -2.33 -6.75 0.41
C ASN A 228 -3.39 -7.31 1.38
N SER A 229 -4.43 -6.53 1.63
CA SER A 229 -5.48 -6.80 2.60
C SER A 229 -6.86 -6.89 1.95
N GLY A 230 -6.97 -6.75 0.62
CA GLY A 230 -8.27 -6.89 -0.05
C GLY A 230 -8.34 -6.55 -1.54
N ALA A 231 -7.25 -6.14 -2.18
CA ALA A 231 -7.24 -5.93 -3.63
C ALA A 231 -7.18 -7.25 -4.41
N HIS A 232 -7.79 -7.27 -5.58
CA HIS A 232 -7.67 -8.34 -6.55
C HIS A 232 -6.64 -7.96 -7.61
N ALA A 233 -5.73 -8.87 -7.96
CA ALA A 233 -4.69 -8.58 -8.93
C ALA A 233 -4.41 -9.76 -9.87
N VAL A 234 -4.12 -9.44 -11.13
CA VAL A 234 -3.56 -10.38 -12.10
C VAL A 234 -2.26 -9.79 -12.66
N VAL A 235 -1.20 -10.59 -12.67
CA VAL A 235 0.15 -10.21 -13.14
C VAL A 235 0.79 -11.38 -13.87
N GLU A 236 1.67 -11.14 -14.83
CA GLU A 236 2.25 -12.21 -15.67
C GLU A 236 3.57 -12.78 -15.15
N GLY A 237 4.14 -12.15 -14.13
CA GLY A 237 5.27 -12.69 -13.35
C GLY A 237 5.59 -11.77 -12.18
N VAL A 238 6.30 -12.27 -11.17
CA VAL A 238 6.71 -11.46 -10.01
C VAL A 238 8.13 -11.79 -9.59
N GLY A 239 8.84 -10.81 -9.04
CA GLY A 239 10.14 -11.01 -8.39
C GLY A 239 10.03 -11.72 -7.04
N ASP A 240 11.10 -11.63 -6.23
CA ASP A 240 11.18 -12.23 -4.91
C ASP A 240 10.13 -11.64 -3.94
N HIS A 241 9.72 -12.41 -2.94
CA HIS A 241 8.81 -11.98 -1.86
C HIS A 241 7.40 -11.57 -2.32
N GLY A 242 6.89 -12.17 -3.40
CA GLY A 242 5.49 -11.97 -3.81
C GLY A 242 4.51 -12.39 -2.71
N CYS A 243 3.44 -11.62 -2.51
CA CYS A 243 2.40 -11.80 -1.50
C CYS A 243 2.91 -11.85 -0.04
N GLU A 244 4.09 -11.28 0.24
CA GLU A 244 4.64 -11.21 1.59
C GLU A 244 3.68 -10.46 2.54
N TYR A 245 3.41 -11.02 3.72
CA TYR A 245 2.48 -10.46 4.72
C TYR A 245 1.05 -10.16 4.21
N MET A 246 0.61 -10.79 3.11
CA MET A 246 -0.76 -10.63 2.61
C MET A 246 -1.78 -11.18 3.63
N THR A 247 -2.84 -10.42 3.86
CA THR A 247 -3.90 -10.71 4.85
C THR A 247 -5.30 -10.76 4.23
N GLY A 248 -5.43 -10.43 2.95
CA GLY A 248 -6.70 -10.46 2.23
C GLY A 248 -6.55 -10.18 0.73
N GLY A 249 -7.63 -10.34 -0.02
CA GLY A 249 -7.63 -10.17 -1.48
C GLY A 249 -7.34 -11.45 -2.25
N ARG A 250 -7.16 -11.32 -3.57
CA ARG A 250 -6.95 -12.42 -4.53
C ARG A 250 -5.84 -12.05 -5.50
N VAL A 251 -4.78 -12.83 -5.59
CA VAL A 251 -3.65 -12.55 -6.50
C VAL A 251 -3.48 -13.71 -7.47
N ILE A 252 -3.46 -13.44 -8.76
CA ILE A 252 -3.16 -14.44 -9.80
C ILE A 252 -1.85 -14.07 -10.48
N VAL A 253 -0.90 -15.00 -10.49
CA VAL A 253 0.36 -14.88 -11.20
C VAL A 253 0.36 -15.85 -12.37
N LEU A 254 0.38 -15.32 -13.59
CA LEU A 254 0.31 -16.10 -14.84
C LEU A 254 1.69 -16.58 -15.34
N GLY A 255 2.72 -16.55 -14.50
CA GLY A 255 4.08 -16.95 -14.89
C GLY A 255 5.00 -17.13 -13.69
N GLN A 256 6.31 -16.93 -13.91
CA GLN A 256 7.31 -17.17 -12.86
C GLN A 256 7.12 -16.26 -11.65
N THR A 257 7.43 -16.81 -10.48
CA THR A 257 7.62 -16.07 -9.22
C THR A 257 9.10 -16.03 -8.83
N GLY A 258 9.51 -15.06 -8.04
CA GLY A 258 10.76 -15.14 -7.31
C GLY A 258 10.67 -16.06 -6.08
N ARG A 259 11.72 -16.04 -5.28
CA ARG A 259 11.89 -16.81 -4.03
C ARG A 259 11.04 -16.24 -2.90
N ASN A 260 10.86 -17.05 -1.86
CA ASN A 260 10.21 -16.66 -0.60
C ASN A 260 8.80 -16.10 -0.80
N PHE A 261 8.08 -16.60 -1.81
CA PHE A 261 6.69 -16.23 -2.06
C PHE A 261 5.81 -16.60 -0.86
N ALA A 262 4.83 -15.76 -0.52
CA ALA A 262 3.89 -15.93 0.58
C ALA A 262 4.50 -15.96 2.00
N ALA A 263 5.73 -15.48 2.19
CA ALA A 263 6.31 -15.33 3.52
C ALA A 263 5.43 -14.45 4.42
N GLY A 264 5.06 -14.95 5.61
CA GLY A 264 4.17 -14.23 6.53
C GLY A 264 2.74 -14.02 6.02
N MET A 265 2.33 -14.66 4.92
CA MET A 265 0.96 -14.55 4.38
C MET A 265 -0.03 -15.25 5.33
N SER A 266 -0.91 -14.49 5.95
CA SER A 266 -1.87 -14.99 6.95
C SER A 266 -3.32 -14.94 6.49
N GLY A 267 -3.62 -14.32 5.34
CA GLY A 267 -4.97 -14.27 4.80
C GLY A 267 -5.04 -13.92 3.31
N GLY A 268 -6.21 -14.12 2.71
CA GLY A 268 -6.40 -14.05 1.25
C GLY A 268 -6.01 -15.34 0.54
N MET A 269 -6.05 -15.32 -0.80
CA MET A 269 -5.66 -16.48 -1.63
C MET A 269 -4.82 -16.00 -2.81
N ALA A 270 -3.79 -16.77 -3.16
CA ALA A 270 -3.03 -16.56 -4.39
C ALA A 270 -3.08 -17.80 -5.28
N TYR A 271 -3.01 -17.60 -6.59
CA TYR A 271 -3.02 -18.66 -7.60
C TYR A 271 -1.86 -18.43 -8.55
N VAL A 272 -0.97 -19.41 -8.67
CA VAL A 272 0.24 -19.31 -9.48
C VAL A 272 0.20 -20.35 -10.58
N LEU A 273 0.38 -19.93 -11.83
CA LEU A 273 0.54 -20.85 -12.96
C LEU A 273 1.93 -21.49 -12.90
N ASP A 274 2.02 -22.72 -12.38
CA ASP A 274 3.29 -23.45 -12.21
C ASP A 274 3.59 -24.35 -13.41
N ALA A 275 3.84 -23.73 -14.57
CA ALA A 275 4.12 -24.46 -15.80
C ALA A 275 5.39 -25.36 -15.71
N ALA A 276 6.34 -25.02 -14.83
CA ALA A 276 7.59 -25.76 -14.63
C ALA A 276 7.51 -26.84 -13.54
N GLY A 277 6.46 -26.83 -12.70
CA GLY A 277 6.30 -27.75 -11.58
C GLY A 277 7.31 -27.52 -10.44
N ASP A 278 7.88 -26.33 -10.33
CA ASP A 278 8.94 -26.00 -9.37
C ASP A 278 8.57 -24.87 -8.39
N PHE A 279 7.35 -24.34 -8.47
CA PHE A 279 6.88 -23.25 -7.61
C PHE A 279 7.01 -23.57 -6.12
N SER A 280 6.79 -24.83 -5.72
CA SER A 280 6.93 -25.27 -4.33
C SER A 280 8.31 -24.96 -3.73
N ARG A 281 9.39 -24.95 -4.53
CA ARG A 281 10.75 -24.59 -4.06
C ARG A 281 10.93 -23.10 -3.79
N ARG A 282 10.07 -22.27 -4.40
CA ARG A 282 10.11 -20.81 -4.32
C ARG A 282 9.09 -20.26 -3.31
N CYS A 283 8.14 -21.08 -2.88
CA CYS A 283 7.16 -20.73 -1.85
C CYS A 283 7.73 -20.92 -0.44
N ASN A 284 7.38 -20.02 0.47
CA ASN A 284 7.60 -20.17 1.90
C ASN A 284 6.39 -20.88 2.52
N HIS A 285 6.61 -22.06 3.11
CA HIS A 285 5.55 -22.95 3.63
C HIS A 285 5.25 -22.76 5.12
N GLU A 286 5.80 -21.72 5.77
CA GLU A 286 5.66 -21.52 7.21
C GLU A 286 4.18 -21.44 7.62
N LEU A 287 3.40 -20.61 6.91
CA LEU A 287 2.00 -20.32 7.25
C LEU A 287 0.98 -20.80 6.20
N VAL A 288 1.44 -21.21 5.02
CA VAL A 288 0.59 -21.57 3.88
C VAL A 288 0.78 -23.02 3.48
N ASP A 289 -0.26 -23.60 2.89
CA ASP A 289 -0.18 -24.85 2.14
C ASP A 289 -0.39 -24.58 0.65
N LEU A 290 0.12 -25.50 -0.17
CA LEU A 290 -0.09 -25.51 -1.61
C LEU A 290 -1.13 -26.55 -1.98
N GLU A 291 -2.14 -26.15 -2.75
CA GLU A 291 -3.27 -26.98 -3.14
C GLU A 291 -3.51 -26.90 -4.66
N PRO A 292 -4.11 -27.94 -5.28
CA PRO A 292 -4.64 -27.83 -6.63
C PRO A 292 -5.88 -26.92 -6.68
N VAL A 293 -6.16 -26.34 -7.86
CA VAL A 293 -7.37 -25.55 -8.12
C VAL A 293 -8.53 -26.47 -8.52
N ASP A 294 -9.12 -27.15 -7.55
CA ASP A 294 -10.13 -28.21 -7.81
C ASP A 294 -11.58 -27.81 -7.57
N THR A 295 -11.83 -26.82 -6.71
CA THR A 295 -13.20 -26.38 -6.44
C THR A 295 -13.78 -25.61 -7.63
N MET A 296 -15.09 -25.70 -7.85
CA MET A 296 -15.72 -24.95 -8.94
C MET A 296 -15.56 -23.45 -8.71
N GLU A 297 -15.69 -23.01 -7.46
CA GLU A 297 -15.57 -21.63 -7.04
C GLU A 297 -14.18 -21.05 -7.32
N ASP A 298 -13.11 -21.80 -7.00
CA ASP A 298 -11.75 -21.37 -7.33
C ASP A 298 -11.54 -21.29 -8.85
N ARG A 299 -12.04 -22.28 -9.61
CA ARG A 299 -11.90 -22.31 -11.08
C ARG A 299 -12.61 -21.14 -11.74
N GLU A 300 -13.85 -20.85 -11.33
CA GLU A 300 -14.62 -19.71 -11.83
C GLU A 300 -13.97 -18.38 -11.46
N LEU A 301 -13.48 -18.24 -10.22
CA LEU A 301 -12.78 -17.03 -9.76
C LEU A 301 -11.53 -16.77 -10.61
N VAL A 302 -10.65 -17.77 -10.73
CA VAL A 302 -9.40 -17.65 -11.49
C VAL A 302 -9.71 -17.30 -12.94
N ARG A 303 -10.63 -18.04 -13.58
CA ARG A 303 -11.04 -17.78 -14.97
C ARG A 303 -11.57 -16.36 -15.15
N SER A 304 -12.48 -15.90 -14.30
CA SER A 304 -13.10 -14.56 -14.42
C SER A 304 -12.10 -13.42 -14.26
N LEU A 305 -11.08 -13.59 -13.42
CA LEU A 305 -10.02 -12.59 -13.23
C LEU A 305 -9.08 -12.57 -14.45
N ILE A 306 -8.77 -13.72 -15.04
CA ILE A 306 -7.98 -13.80 -16.28
C ILE A 306 -8.77 -13.22 -17.46
N GLU A 307 -10.08 -13.48 -17.56
CA GLU A 307 -10.94 -12.87 -18.58
C GLU A 307 -10.94 -11.33 -18.48
N ARG A 308 -11.03 -10.78 -17.26
CA ARG A 308 -10.87 -9.34 -17.03
C ARG A 308 -9.47 -8.85 -17.38
N HIS A 309 -8.43 -9.59 -17.02
CA HIS A 309 -7.05 -9.26 -17.39
C HIS A 309 -6.90 -9.12 -18.90
N VAL A 310 -7.40 -10.08 -19.67
CA VAL A 310 -7.40 -10.05 -21.14
C VAL A 310 -8.23 -8.87 -21.66
N ALA A 311 -9.44 -8.66 -21.13
CA ALA A 311 -10.30 -7.56 -21.55
C ALA A 311 -9.68 -6.17 -21.31
N TYR A 312 -8.94 -6.00 -20.21
CA TYR A 312 -8.35 -4.71 -19.85
C TYR A 312 -6.97 -4.47 -20.48
N THR A 313 -6.17 -5.51 -20.69
CA THR A 313 -4.76 -5.37 -21.12
C THR A 313 -4.51 -5.87 -22.54
N GLY A 314 -5.45 -6.60 -23.14
CA GLY A 314 -5.25 -7.31 -24.39
C GLY A 314 -4.17 -8.40 -24.29
N SER A 315 -3.98 -9.00 -23.12
CA SER A 315 -2.94 -10.04 -22.91
C SER A 315 -3.18 -11.27 -23.77
N ASP A 316 -2.28 -11.48 -24.73
CA ASP A 316 -2.25 -12.69 -25.56
C ASP A 316 -1.92 -13.93 -24.73
N HIS A 317 -1.10 -13.78 -23.68
CA HIS A 317 -0.77 -14.86 -22.75
C HIS A 317 -1.99 -15.32 -21.94
N GLY A 318 -2.73 -14.38 -21.36
CA GLY A 318 -4.02 -14.66 -20.72
C GLY A 318 -5.02 -15.31 -21.68
N ALA A 319 -5.06 -14.83 -22.93
CA ALA A 319 -5.95 -15.42 -23.95
C ALA A 319 -5.59 -16.87 -24.28
N ARG A 320 -4.30 -17.21 -24.39
CA ARG A 320 -3.84 -18.60 -24.59
C ARG A 320 -4.22 -19.51 -23.42
N ILE A 321 -4.06 -19.02 -22.18
CA ILE A 321 -4.46 -19.75 -20.96
C ILE A 321 -5.97 -20.05 -20.98
N LEU A 322 -6.79 -19.06 -21.35
CA LEU A 322 -8.25 -19.23 -21.43
C LEU A 322 -8.67 -20.16 -22.57
N HIS A 323 -7.95 -20.14 -23.69
CA HIS A 323 -8.22 -21.02 -24.83
C HIS A 323 -8.01 -22.49 -24.47
N ASP A 324 -6.92 -22.82 -23.76
CA ASP A 324 -6.63 -24.18 -23.27
C ASP A 324 -6.92 -24.32 -21.77
N TRP A 325 -8.09 -23.83 -21.33
CA TRP A 325 -8.42 -23.71 -19.91
C TRP A 325 -8.40 -25.05 -19.17
N SER A 326 -8.94 -26.11 -19.78
CA SER A 326 -9.03 -27.44 -19.16
C SER A 326 -7.66 -28.00 -18.77
N ARG A 327 -6.64 -27.72 -19.58
CA ARG A 327 -5.26 -28.08 -19.28
C ARG A 327 -4.60 -27.07 -18.36
N SER A 328 -4.79 -25.78 -18.62
CA SER A 328 -4.12 -24.70 -17.90
C SER A 328 -4.49 -24.69 -16.42
N VAL A 329 -5.76 -24.93 -16.08
CA VAL A 329 -6.24 -24.94 -14.70
C VAL A 329 -5.55 -26.02 -13.84
N ALA A 330 -5.18 -27.15 -14.45
CA ALA A 330 -4.47 -28.23 -13.75
C ALA A 330 -3.02 -27.87 -13.40
N MET A 331 -2.46 -26.83 -14.02
CA MET A 331 -1.11 -26.32 -13.71
C MET A 331 -1.14 -25.18 -12.69
N PHE A 332 -2.32 -24.69 -12.29
CA PHE A 332 -2.40 -23.68 -11.25
C PHE A 332 -2.22 -24.31 -9.87
N VAL A 333 -1.41 -23.66 -9.04
CA VAL A 333 -1.25 -23.95 -7.63
C VAL A 333 -1.92 -22.84 -6.82
N LYS A 334 -2.84 -23.23 -5.94
CA LYS A 334 -3.46 -22.37 -4.95
C LYS A 334 -2.56 -22.29 -3.72
N VAL A 335 -2.30 -21.07 -3.25
CA VAL A 335 -1.59 -20.79 -2.01
C VAL A 335 -2.60 -20.40 -0.96
N MET A 336 -2.74 -21.23 0.07
CA MET A 336 -3.79 -21.13 1.08
C MET A 336 -3.21 -21.01 2.49
N PRO A 337 -3.38 -19.87 3.19
CA PRO A 337 -2.97 -19.74 4.59
C PRO A 337 -3.80 -20.63 5.50
N ARG A 338 -3.14 -21.39 6.39
CA ARG A 338 -3.80 -22.40 7.24
C ARG A 338 -4.84 -21.81 8.18
N ASP A 339 -4.52 -20.70 8.85
CA ASP A 339 -5.46 -20.07 9.78
C ASP A 339 -6.63 -19.42 9.06
N TYR A 340 -6.40 -18.85 7.88
CA TYR A 340 -7.48 -18.34 7.03
C TYR A 340 -8.42 -19.47 6.57
N ARG A 341 -7.88 -20.65 6.21
CA ARG A 341 -8.69 -21.84 5.89
C ARG A 341 -9.60 -22.22 7.06
N ARG A 342 -9.07 -22.28 8.28
CA ARG A 342 -9.85 -22.61 9.48
C ARG A 342 -11.02 -21.65 9.69
N VAL A 343 -10.81 -20.35 9.46
CA VAL A 343 -11.87 -19.34 9.54
C VAL A 343 -12.94 -19.61 8.49
N LEU A 344 -12.58 -19.79 7.23
CA LEU A 344 -13.54 -20.03 6.14
C LEU A 344 -14.34 -21.32 6.34
N GLU A 345 -13.71 -22.40 6.80
CA GLU A 345 -14.42 -23.64 7.12
C GLU A 345 -15.40 -23.47 8.29
N THR A 346 -15.02 -22.67 9.29
CA THR A 346 -15.89 -22.36 10.44
C THR A 346 -17.08 -21.51 10.01
N GLU A 347 -16.85 -20.50 9.18
CA GLU A 347 -17.91 -19.67 8.58
C GLU A 347 -18.87 -20.51 7.74
N ALA A 348 -18.37 -21.40 6.88
CA ALA A 348 -19.18 -22.29 6.06
C ALA A 348 -20.04 -23.23 6.91
N ARG A 349 -19.48 -23.84 7.96
CA ARG A 349 -20.23 -24.69 8.91
C ARG A 349 -21.30 -23.89 9.67
N THR A 350 -20.98 -22.67 10.07
CA THR A 350 -21.90 -21.78 10.80
C THR A 350 -23.07 -21.35 9.92
N ALA A 351 -22.79 -20.99 8.66
CA ALA A 351 -23.80 -20.66 7.66
C ALA A 351 -24.72 -21.86 7.35
N ALA A 352 -24.15 -23.07 7.17
CA ALA A 352 -24.92 -24.29 6.96
C ALA A 352 -25.81 -24.67 8.17
N ALA A 353 -25.41 -24.28 9.38
CA ALA A 353 -26.16 -24.48 10.61
C ALA A 353 -27.22 -23.39 10.90
N GLY A 354 -27.37 -22.38 10.02
CA GLY A 354 -28.36 -21.31 10.16
C GLY A 354 -28.14 -20.37 11.35
N ARG A 355 -26.91 -20.32 11.89
CA ARG A 355 -26.54 -19.42 13.00
C ARG A 355 -25.87 -18.16 12.45
N PRO A 356 -26.10 -16.98 13.04
CA PRO A 356 -25.39 -15.77 12.62
C PRO A 356 -23.88 -15.93 12.86
N THR A 357 -23.08 -15.53 11.88
CA THR A 357 -21.62 -15.56 11.95
C THR A 357 -21.14 -14.56 13.01
N GLU A 358 -20.70 -15.05 14.17
CA GLU A 358 -19.86 -14.24 15.06
C GLU A 358 -18.46 -14.19 14.44
N LEU A 359 -17.99 -13.00 14.07
CA LEU A 359 -16.61 -12.77 13.64
C LEU A 359 -15.67 -13.29 14.72
N VAL A 360 -15.00 -14.42 14.45
CA VAL A 360 -13.92 -14.92 15.30
C VAL A 360 -12.75 -13.96 15.11
N GLU A 361 -12.54 -13.05 16.05
CA GLU A 361 -11.32 -12.23 16.12
C GLU A 361 -10.13 -13.18 16.25
N VAL A 362 -9.42 -13.41 15.14
CA VAL A 362 -8.09 -14.02 15.17
C VAL A 362 -7.16 -12.95 15.73
N ASN A 363 -6.94 -13.01 17.05
CA ASN A 363 -5.88 -12.27 17.69
C ASN A 363 -4.55 -12.71 17.06
N ALA A 364 -4.01 -11.88 16.17
CA ALA A 364 -2.63 -11.96 15.71
C ALA A 364 -1.69 -11.66 16.90
N VAL A 365 -1.43 -12.68 17.72
CA VAL A 365 -0.37 -12.66 18.72
C VAL A 365 0.71 -13.65 18.25
N ALA A 366 1.68 -13.13 17.50
CA ALA A 366 3.09 -13.55 17.54
C ALA A 366 3.88 -12.88 16.40
N ALA A 367 4.51 -11.74 16.70
CA ALA A 367 5.81 -11.34 16.13
C ALA A 367 6.29 -10.06 16.83
N SER A 368 6.63 -10.19 18.11
CA SER A 368 7.57 -9.30 18.79
C SER A 368 8.50 -10.18 19.61
N GLY A 369 9.53 -10.68 18.93
CA GLY A 369 10.75 -11.24 19.50
C GLY A 369 11.91 -10.48 18.90
#